data_AF-A0A356QSR8-F1
#
_entry.id   AF-A0A356QSR8-F1
#
_cell.length_a   1.000
_cell.length_b   1.000
_cell.length_c   1.000
_cell.angle_alpha   90.00
_cell.angle_beta   90.00
_cell.angle_gamma   90.00
#
_symmetry.space_group_name_H-M   'P 1'
#
loop_
_entity.id
_entity.type
_entity.pdbx_description
1 polymer ?
#
loop_
_entity_poly.entity_id
_entity_poly.type
_entity_poly.pdbx_seq_one_letter_code
_entity_poly.pdbx_strand_id
1 'polypeptide(L)'
;MTCSRPLEIDLVRLLSIDILRTAAIGMMVLVHFVENLSSQYSQSAAGPASREHLWWLPVGLAAPLFTLLAGVSYHSWLTLQRDRGLDDCTISKRTVRRGLFLIGIGFAFNVFVWLPEDTFNWDILTFIGSALIFLNLIRKMPTEVLIFGIILVAVLSPALQGISDYYAYWINGYFEYDWTLSDVVLGYLVTGYFPIFPWIILPAIGFVIAPIL
;
A
#
# COMPACT_ATOMS: atom_id res chain seq x y z
N MET A 1 -42.48 5.17 -11.55
CA MET A 1 -41.26 4.87 -12.32
C MET A 1 -40.16 5.81 -11.83
N THR A 2 -39.55 5.50 -10.69
CA THR A 2 -38.46 6.30 -10.08
C THR A 2 -37.65 5.36 -9.18
N CYS A 3 -37.00 4.38 -9.80
CA CYS A 3 -36.10 3.44 -9.14
C CYS A 3 -34.80 3.38 -9.94
N SER A 4 -34.15 4.53 -10.11
CA SER A 4 -32.91 4.65 -10.90
C SER A 4 -31.87 5.60 -10.29
N ARG A 5 -32.27 6.51 -9.38
CA ARG A 5 -31.35 7.44 -8.70
C ARG A 5 -30.30 6.81 -7.76
N PRO A 6 -30.57 5.73 -6.99
CA PRO A 6 -29.52 5.20 -6.09
C PRO A 6 -28.39 4.50 -6.86
N LEU A 7 -28.73 3.82 -7.97
CA LEU A 7 -27.77 3.03 -8.74
C LEU A 7 -26.79 3.89 -9.56
N GLU A 8 -27.24 5.05 -10.03
CA GLU A 8 -26.44 5.99 -10.82
C GLU A 8 -25.34 6.67 -9.97
N ILE A 9 -25.65 7.01 -8.72
CA ILE A 9 -24.70 7.62 -7.78
C ILE A 9 -23.60 6.62 -7.40
N ASP A 10 -23.96 5.36 -7.16
CA ASP A 10 -23.00 4.28 -6.87
C ASP A 10 -22.07 4.00 -8.05
N LEU A 11 -22.59 4.04 -9.28
CA LEU A 11 -21.80 3.87 -10.51
C LEU A 11 -20.77 5.01 -10.70
N VAL A 12 -21.19 6.27 -10.54
CA VAL A 12 -20.30 7.43 -10.66
C VAL A 12 -19.21 7.40 -9.59
N ARG A 13 -19.55 6.94 -8.38
CA ARG A 13 -18.60 6.78 -7.27
C ARG A 13 -17.59 5.66 -7.50
N LEU A 14 -18.04 4.49 -7.97
CA LEU A 14 -17.13 3.39 -8.31
C LEU A 14 -16.19 3.77 -9.46
N LEU A 15 -16.74 4.46 -10.47
CA LEU A 15 -15.96 4.96 -11.60
C LEU A 15 -14.91 5.98 -11.15
N SER A 16 -15.23 6.92 -10.27
CA SER A 16 -14.27 7.91 -9.78
C SER A 16 -13.14 7.24 -8.98
N ILE A 17 -13.44 6.24 -8.15
CA ILE A 17 -12.42 5.46 -7.42
C ILE A 17 -11.51 4.72 -8.41
N ASP A 18 -12.07 4.08 -9.43
CA ASP A 18 -11.28 3.37 -10.44
C ASP A 18 -10.42 4.31 -11.30
N ILE A 19 -10.92 5.51 -11.64
CA ILE A 19 -10.15 6.56 -12.33
C ILE A 19 -8.99 7.02 -11.44
N LEU A 20 -9.25 7.36 -10.18
CA LEU A 20 -8.22 7.82 -9.25
C LEU A 20 -7.14 6.76 -9.01
N ARG A 21 -7.52 5.48 -8.89
CA ARG A 21 -6.57 4.38 -8.77
C ARG A 21 -5.71 4.22 -10.02
N THR A 22 -6.33 4.32 -11.20
CA THR A 22 -5.62 4.24 -12.48
C THR A 22 -4.65 5.41 -12.65
N ALA A 23 -5.07 6.62 -12.27
CA ALA A 23 -4.21 7.79 -12.23
C ALA A 23 -3.04 7.58 -11.26
N ALA A 24 -3.28 7.07 -10.05
CA ALA A 24 -2.23 6.79 -9.08
C ALA A 24 -1.21 5.77 -9.59
N ILE A 25 -1.65 4.69 -10.25
CA ILE A 25 -0.76 3.72 -10.92
C ILE A 25 0.05 4.41 -12.01
N GLY A 26 -0.59 5.22 -12.86
CA GLY A 26 0.10 5.99 -13.90
C GLY A 26 1.18 6.91 -13.33
N MET A 27 0.88 7.59 -12.22
CA MET A 27 1.86 8.44 -11.54
C MET A 27 2.98 7.63 -10.90
N MET A 28 2.74 6.44 -10.32
CA MET A 28 3.81 5.58 -9.81
C MET A 28 4.74 5.12 -10.92
N VAL A 29 4.20 4.70 -12.07
CA VAL A 29 5.00 4.29 -13.23
C VAL A 29 5.84 5.47 -13.73
N LEU A 30 5.25 6.66 -13.78
CA LEU A 30 5.97 7.88 -14.18
C LEU A 30 7.09 8.23 -13.20
N VAL A 31 6.85 8.15 -11.89
CA VAL A 31 7.87 8.39 -10.85
C VAL A 31 9.03 7.41 -11.02
N HIS A 32 8.75 6.10 -11.12
CA HIS A 32 9.80 5.11 -11.31
C HIS A 32 10.56 5.27 -12.63
N PHE A 33 9.89 5.67 -13.71
CA PHE A 33 10.56 5.95 -14.98
C PHE A 33 11.53 7.14 -14.86
N VAL A 34 11.13 8.21 -14.18
CA VAL A 34 12.00 9.36 -13.96
C VAL A 34 13.15 9.02 -13.00
N GLU A 35 12.89 8.33 -11.90
CA GLU A 35 13.90 7.96 -10.90
C GLU A 35 14.95 6.98 -11.45
N ASN A 36 14.55 6.02 -12.29
CA ASN A 36 15.44 4.95 -12.74
C ASN A 36 16.00 5.13 -14.15
N LEU A 37 15.29 5.86 -15.04
CA LEU A 37 15.65 5.94 -16.46
C LEU A 37 15.93 7.38 -16.94
N SER A 38 15.66 8.41 -16.14
CA SER A 38 16.05 9.77 -16.49
C SER A 38 17.47 10.06 -15.98
N SER A 39 18.35 10.51 -16.88
CA SER A 39 19.71 10.95 -16.53
C SER A 39 19.75 12.22 -15.68
N GLN A 40 18.59 12.79 -15.32
CA GLN A 40 18.45 14.04 -14.58
C GLN A 40 18.25 13.84 -13.07
N TYR A 41 18.08 12.61 -12.58
CA TYR A 41 17.98 12.31 -11.16
C TYR A 41 19.37 12.25 -10.50
N SER A 42 20.02 13.42 -10.40
CA SER A 42 21.30 13.58 -9.70
C SER A 42 21.12 13.41 -8.19
N GLN A 43 21.92 12.54 -7.57
CA GLN A 43 22.09 12.45 -6.12
C GLN A 43 22.47 13.82 -5.59
N SER A 44 21.49 14.57 -5.12
CA SER A 44 21.70 15.86 -4.50
C SER A 44 22.27 15.61 -3.10
N ALA A 45 23.39 16.25 -2.77
CA ALA A 45 24.13 16.10 -1.50
C ALA A 45 23.37 16.58 -0.24
N ALA A 46 22.06 16.82 -0.35
CA ALA A 46 21.21 17.35 0.72
C ALA A 46 20.36 16.27 1.42
N GLY A 47 20.66 14.98 1.21
CA GLY A 47 20.03 13.87 1.91
C GLY A 47 18.60 13.59 1.46
N PRO A 48 17.83 12.75 2.19
CA PRO A 48 16.50 12.28 1.79
C PRO A 48 15.51 13.39 1.40
N ALA A 49 15.69 14.60 1.93
CA ALA A 49 14.88 15.80 1.67
C ALA A 49 15.11 16.44 0.28
N SER A 50 16.11 16.00 -0.48
CA SER A 50 16.38 16.50 -1.84
C SER A 50 15.63 15.72 -2.94
N ARG A 51 15.00 14.59 -2.58
CA ARG A 51 14.13 13.80 -3.47
C ARG A 51 12.82 14.52 -3.83
N GLU A 52 12.45 15.53 -3.03
CA GLU A 52 11.22 16.32 -3.09
C GLU A 52 11.26 17.44 -4.17
N HIS A 53 12.39 17.64 -4.88
CA HIS A 53 12.66 18.89 -5.61
C HIS A 53 12.12 18.97 -7.05
N LEU A 54 11.47 17.93 -7.58
CA LEU A 54 10.67 18.07 -8.80
C LEU A 54 9.21 18.32 -8.42
N TRP A 55 8.85 19.60 -8.29
CA TRP A 55 7.50 20.09 -7.95
C TRP A 55 6.35 19.50 -8.78
N TRP A 56 6.65 18.95 -9.97
CA TRP A 56 5.69 18.34 -10.89
C TRP A 56 5.65 16.80 -10.80
N LEU A 57 6.61 16.15 -10.14
CA LEU A 57 6.52 14.73 -9.81
C LEU A 57 5.87 14.60 -8.43
N PRO A 58 4.77 13.84 -8.31
CA PRO A 58 4.14 13.55 -7.03
C PRO A 58 4.93 12.48 -6.26
N VAL A 59 6.24 12.69 -6.11
CA VAL A 59 7.11 11.86 -5.29
C VAL A 59 6.50 11.82 -3.89
N GLY A 60 6.30 10.62 -3.35
CA GLY A 60 5.71 10.44 -2.03
C GLY A 60 4.18 10.58 -1.92
N LEU A 61 3.43 10.99 -2.96
CA LEU A 61 1.96 11.09 -2.88
C LEU A 61 1.23 9.94 -3.59
N ALA A 62 1.75 9.46 -4.72
CA ALA A 62 1.08 8.46 -5.54
C ALA A 62 0.82 7.15 -4.77
N ALA A 63 1.83 6.63 -4.10
CA ALA A 63 1.71 5.39 -3.32
C ALA A 63 0.80 5.53 -2.10
N PRO A 64 0.88 6.59 -1.27
CA PRO A 64 -0.07 6.75 -0.19
C PRO A 64 -1.52 6.88 -0.65
N LEU A 65 -1.77 7.61 -1.74
CA LEU A 65 -3.11 7.74 -2.31
C LEU A 65 -3.64 6.39 -2.79
N PHE A 66 -2.84 5.63 -3.52
CA PHE A 66 -3.23 4.31 -4.03
C PHE A 66 -3.56 3.32 -2.91
N THR A 67 -2.73 3.28 -1.85
CA THR A 67 -2.93 2.37 -0.72
C THR A 67 -4.17 2.74 0.10
N LEU A 68 -4.43 4.03 0.29
CA LEU A 68 -5.69 4.53 0.86
C LEU A 68 -6.90 4.08 0.01
N LEU A 69 -6.85 4.32 -1.32
CA LEU A 69 -7.91 3.94 -2.25
C LEU A 69 -8.10 2.42 -2.33
N ALA A 70 -7.07 1.62 -2.10
CA ALA A 70 -7.17 0.17 -2.01
C ALA A 70 -8.04 -0.26 -0.81
N GLY A 71 -7.93 0.43 0.32
CA GLY A 71 -8.81 0.26 1.49
C GLY A 71 -10.27 0.59 1.19
N VAL A 72 -10.50 1.74 0.54
CA VAL A 72 -11.86 2.16 0.12
C VAL A 72 -12.47 1.15 -0.85
N SER A 73 -11.69 0.74 -1.86
CA SER A 73 -12.09 -0.26 -2.85
C SER A 73 -12.43 -1.61 -2.20
N TYR A 74 -11.67 -2.01 -1.18
CA TYR A 74 -11.93 -3.23 -0.44
C TYR A 74 -13.26 -3.18 0.32
N HIS A 75 -13.57 -2.06 0.97
CA HIS A 75 -14.84 -1.88 1.66
C HIS A 75 -16.02 -1.97 0.68
N SER A 76 -15.99 -1.23 -0.43
CA SER A 76 -17.05 -1.27 -1.44
C SER A 76 -17.23 -2.67 -2.04
N TRP A 77 -16.12 -3.36 -2.32
CA TRP A 77 -16.16 -4.74 -2.76
C TRP A 77 -16.78 -5.67 -1.71
N LEU A 78 -16.45 -5.49 -0.43
CA LEU A 78 -16.99 -6.27 0.67
C LEU A 78 -18.50 -6.10 0.81
N THR A 79 -19.01 -4.87 0.75
CA THR A 79 -20.45 -4.57 0.77
C THR A 79 -21.16 -5.26 -0.38
N LEU A 80 -20.65 -5.12 -1.62
CA LEU A 80 -21.23 -5.77 -2.79
C LEU A 80 -21.30 -7.30 -2.68
N GLN A 81 -20.31 -7.93 -2.05
CA GLN A 81 -20.33 -9.38 -1.85
C GLN A 81 -21.33 -9.82 -0.78
N ARG A 82 -21.52 -9.01 0.28
CA ARG A 82 -22.54 -9.23 1.30
C ARG A 82 -23.95 -9.05 0.73
N ASP A 83 -24.15 -8.05 -0.12
CA ASP A 83 -25.44 -7.81 -0.80
C ASP A 83 -25.81 -8.96 -1.75
N ARG A 84 -24.81 -9.64 -2.31
CA ARG A 84 -24.98 -10.87 -3.10
C ARG A 84 -25.23 -12.11 -2.25
N GLY A 85 -25.33 -11.98 -0.93
CA GLY A 85 -25.59 -13.08 0.00
C GLY A 85 -24.43 -14.07 0.14
N LEU A 86 -23.19 -13.67 -0.18
CA LEU A 86 -22.04 -14.55 -0.01
C LEU A 86 -21.66 -14.70 1.47
N ASP A 87 -21.30 -15.92 1.85
CA ASP A 87 -20.84 -16.24 3.19
C ASP A 87 -19.44 -15.66 3.48
N ASP A 88 -19.19 -15.35 4.76
CA ASP A 88 -17.94 -14.73 5.20
C ASP A 88 -16.70 -15.61 4.91
N CYS A 89 -16.85 -16.93 4.92
CA CYS A 89 -15.78 -17.87 4.60
C CYS A 89 -15.37 -17.76 3.12
N THR A 90 -16.33 -17.74 2.19
CA THR A 90 -16.07 -17.51 0.76
C THR A 90 -15.42 -16.16 0.52
N ILE A 91 -15.91 -15.09 1.16
CA ILE A 91 -15.30 -13.76 1.03
C ILE A 91 -13.86 -13.79 1.55
N SER A 92 -13.62 -14.41 2.72
CA SER A 92 -12.29 -14.54 3.31
C SER A 92 -11.32 -15.30 2.39
N LYS A 93 -11.74 -16.45 1.86
CA LYS A 93 -10.93 -17.25 0.93
C LYS A 93 -10.60 -16.46 -0.35
N ARG A 94 -11.55 -15.70 -0.89
CA ARG A 94 -11.33 -14.84 -2.07
C ARG A 94 -10.34 -13.71 -1.75
N THR A 95 -10.44 -13.06 -0.60
CA THR A 95 -9.51 -12.01 -0.19
C THR A 95 -8.11 -12.56 0.00
N VAL A 96 -7.94 -13.62 0.80
CA VAL A 96 -6.63 -14.22 1.08
C VAL A 96 -5.97 -14.72 -0.21
N ARG A 97 -6.71 -15.38 -1.09
CA ARG A 97 -6.17 -15.83 -2.39
C ARG A 97 -5.67 -14.67 -3.24
N ARG A 98 -6.39 -13.54 -3.28
CA ARG A 98 -5.95 -12.33 -4.00
C ARG A 98 -4.70 -11.74 -3.37
N GLY A 99 -4.66 -11.65 -2.04
CA GLY A 99 -3.49 -11.14 -1.30
C GLY A 99 -2.24 -11.97 -1.56
N LEU A 100 -2.33 -13.30 -1.41
CA LEU A 100 -1.23 -14.23 -1.68
C LEU A 100 -0.78 -14.20 -3.14
N PHE A 101 -1.72 -14.08 -4.09
CA PHE A 101 -1.40 -13.94 -5.50
C PHE A 101 -0.60 -12.67 -5.78
N LEU A 102 -0.97 -11.54 -5.18
CA LEU A 102 -0.23 -10.28 -5.32
C LEU A 102 1.15 -10.34 -4.66
N ILE A 103 1.29 -11.00 -3.50
CA ILE A 103 2.60 -11.22 -2.88
C ILE A 103 3.49 -12.06 -3.80
N GLY A 104 2.97 -13.17 -4.33
CA GLY A 104 3.73 -14.04 -5.24
C GLY A 104 4.15 -13.33 -6.53
N ILE A 105 3.24 -12.55 -7.14
CA ILE A 105 3.57 -11.71 -8.29
C ILE A 105 4.59 -10.64 -7.93
N GLY A 106 4.48 -10.02 -6.74
CA GLY A 106 5.43 -9.00 -6.28
C GLY A 106 6.85 -9.56 -6.20
N PHE A 107 7.04 -10.74 -5.60
CA PHE A 107 8.35 -11.38 -5.58
C PHE A 107 8.84 -11.78 -6.98
N ALA A 108 7.96 -12.33 -7.82
CA ALA A 108 8.33 -12.65 -9.20
C ALA A 108 8.77 -11.39 -9.96
N PHE A 109 8.04 -10.29 -9.82
CA PHE A 109 8.37 -9.00 -10.41
C PHE A 109 9.75 -8.53 -9.95
N ASN A 110 10.04 -8.58 -8.64
CA ASN A 110 11.34 -8.18 -8.11
C ASN A 110 12.49 -9.01 -8.70
N VAL A 111 12.35 -10.34 -8.75
CA VAL A 111 13.38 -11.22 -9.32
C VAL A 111 13.62 -10.93 -10.81
N PHE A 112 12.57 -10.69 -11.60
CA PHE A 112 12.69 -10.52 -13.05
C PHE A 112 13.07 -9.10 -13.49
N VAL A 113 12.70 -8.08 -12.71
CA VAL A 113 12.91 -6.67 -13.05
C VAL A 113 14.12 -6.09 -12.33
N TRP A 114 14.28 -6.41 -11.05
CA TRP A 114 15.33 -5.87 -10.17
C TRP A 114 16.46 -6.87 -9.89
N LEU A 115 16.43 -8.06 -10.52
CA LEU A 115 17.36 -9.17 -10.29
C LEU A 115 17.15 -9.83 -8.90
N PRO A 116 17.72 -11.04 -8.68
CA PRO A 116 17.52 -11.76 -7.44
C PRO A 116 17.94 -10.97 -6.21
N GLU A 117 19.04 -10.21 -6.24
CA GLU A 117 19.55 -9.42 -5.11
C GLU A 117 18.49 -8.53 -4.43
N ASP A 118 17.56 -7.99 -5.20
CA ASP A 118 16.48 -7.09 -4.76
C ASP A 118 15.14 -7.80 -4.48
N THR A 119 15.15 -9.12 -4.32
CA THR A 119 13.92 -9.93 -4.10
C THR A 119 13.11 -9.42 -2.91
N PHE A 120 13.74 -9.16 -1.76
CA PHE A 120 13.07 -8.76 -0.52
C PHE A 120 13.10 -7.25 -0.28
N ASN A 121 12.96 -6.45 -1.34
CA ASN A 121 12.80 -5.00 -1.23
C ASN A 121 11.43 -4.56 -0.66
N TRP A 122 10.48 -5.48 -0.53
CA TRP A 122 9.14 -5.23 0.01
C TRP A 122 8.39 -4.14 -0.75
N ASP A 123 8.31 -4.36 -2.06
CA ASP A 123 7.72 -3.44 -3.02
C ASP A 123 6.19 -3.35 -2.90
N ILE A 124 5.59 -2.37 -3.58
CA ILE A 124 4.17 -2.02 -3.44
C ILE A 124 3.20 -3.21 -3.64
N LEU A 125 3.52 -4.15 -4.53
CA LEU A 125 2.71 -5.35 -4.79
C LEU A 125 2.66 -6.29 -3.58
N THR A 126 3.81 -6.51 -2.94
CA THR A 126 3.92 -7.34 -1.73
C THR A 126 3.21 -6.67 -0.55
N PHE A 127 3.30 -5.34 -0.46
CA PHE A 127 2.57 -4.55 0.51
C PHE A 127 1.05 -4.65 0.31
N ILE A 128 0.51 -4.39 -0.88
CA ILE A 128 -0.94 -4.47 -1.13
C ILE A 128 -1.46 -5.88 -0.88
N GLY A 129 -0.71 -6.91 -1.27
CA GLY A 129 -1.09 -8.28 -1.00
C GLY A 129 -1.18 -8.57 0.50
N SER A 130 -0.22 -8.08 1.29
CA SER A 130 -0.24 -8.14 2.75
C SER A 130 -1.41 -7.33 3.32
N ALA A 131 -1.62 -6.11 2.83
CA ALA A 131 -2.70 -5.22 3.24
C ALA A 131 -4.07 -5.86 3.03
N LEU A 132 -4.31 -6.59 1.92
CA LEU A 132 -5.56 -7.34 1.72
C LEU A 132 -5.78 -8.41 2.78
N ILE A 133 -4.71 -9.10 3.20
CA ILE A 133 -4.78 -10.11 4.26
C ILE A 133 -5.09 -9.43 5.60
N PHE A 134 -4.43 -8.32 5.92
CA PHE A 134 -4.76 -7.52 7.11
C PHE A 134 -6.19 -6.98 7.06
N LEU A 135 -6.64 -6.44 5.92
CA LEU A 135 -8.00 -5.94 5.72
C LEU A 135 -9.05 -7.04 5.99
N ASN A 136 -8.75 -8.28 5.61
CA ASN A 136 -9.58 -9.44 5.92
C ASN A 136 -9.70 -9.75 7.42
N LEU A 137 -8.66 -9.45 8.20
CA LEU A 137 -8.67 -9.61 9.65
C LEU A 137 -9.43 -8.46 10.30
N ILE A 138 -9.10 -7.22 9.93
CA ILE A 138 -9.64 -6.03 10.58
C ILE A 138 -11.13 -5.81 10.26
N ARG A 139 -11.65 -6.31 9.12
CA ARG A 139 -13.08 -6.19 8.78
C ARG A 139 -14.03 -6.86 9.77
N LYS A 140 -13.51 -7.73 10.64
CA LYS A 140 -14.26 -8.45 11.68
C LYS A 140 -14.22 -7.75 13.04
N MET A 141 -13.42 -6.69 13.15
CA MET A 141 -13.25 -5.93 14.38
C MET A 141 -14.23 -4.75 14.40
N PRO A 142 -14.66 -4.29 15.59
CA PRO A 142 -15.45 -3.07 15.71
C PRO A 142 -14.60 -1.84 15.39
N THR A 143 -15.24 -0.77 14.89
CA THR A 143 -14.56 0.43 14.37
C THR A 143 -13.67 1.10 15.42
N GLU A 144 -14.05 1.07 16.70
CA GLU A 144 -13.28 1.64 17.81
C GLU A 144 -11.91 0.95 17.96
N VAL A 145 -11.88 -0.37 17.80
CA VAL A 145 -10.64 -1.16 17.85
C VAL A 145 -9.75 -0.83 16.65
N LEU A 146 -10.34 -0.55 15.48
CA LEU A 146 -9.60 -0.14 14.29
C LEU A 146 -8.97 1.23 14.45
N ILE A 147 -9.73 2.22 14.94
CA ILE A 147 -9.22 3.57 15.19
C ILE A 147 -8.10 3.52 16.23
N PHE A 148 -8.30 2.78 17.32
CA PHE A 148 -7.25 2.57 18.32
C PHE A 148 -6.01 1.91 17.71
N GLY A 149 -6.19 0.87 16.89
CA GLY A 149 -5.10 0.20 16.18
C GLY A 149 -4.33 1.13 15.24
N ILE A 150 -5.02 1.99 14.49
CA ILE A 150 -4.41 3.00 13.62
C ILE A 150 -3.57 3.98 14.44
N ILE A 151 -4.11 4.50 15.56
CA ILE A 151 -3.38 5.41 16.45
C ILE A 151 -2.16 4.70 17.05
N LEU A 152 -2.33 3.45 17.48
CA LEU A 152 -1.24 2.65 18.05
C LEU A 152 -0.11 2.44 17.04
N VAL A 153 -0.43 2.06 15.79
CA VAL A 153 0.56 1.92 14.72
C VAL A 153 1.26 3.27 14.48
N ALA A 154 0.51 4.39 14.47
CA ALA A 154 1.08 5.71 14.22
C ALA A 154 2.08 6.13 15.31
N VAL A 155 1.81 5.78 16.58
CA VAL A 155 2.67 6.09 17.72
C VAL A 155 3.86 5.12 17.81
N LEU A 156 3.66 3.84 17.52
CA LEU A 156 4.72 2.83 17.62
C LEU A 156 5.70 2.87 16.44
N SER A 157 5.26 3.29 15.25
CA SER A 157 6.12 3.24 14.05
C SER A 157 7.43 4.04 14.20
N PRO A 158 7.44 5.29 14.72
CA PRO A 158 8.68 6.02 14.95
C PRO A 158 9.62 5.32 15.95
N ALA A 159 9.07 4.71 17.00
CA ALA A 159 9.86 3.98 17.99
C ALA A 159 10.50 2.73 17.36
N LEU A 160 9.74 1.99 16.56
CA LEU A 160 10.25 0.82 15.82
C LEU A 160 11.36 1.21 14.86
N GLN A 161 11.18 2.30 14.10
CA GLN A 161 12.21 2.84 13.18
C GLN A 161 13.49 3.26 13.91
N GLY A 162 13.37 3.84 15.11
CA GLY A 162 14.51 4.20 15.94
C GLY A 162 15.27 2.99 16.49
N ILE A 163 14.54 1.94 16.91
CA ILE A 163 15.15 0.70 17.43
C ILE A 163 15.81 -0.11 16.31
N SER A 164 15.26 -0.08 15.10
CA SER A 164 15.77 -0.84 13.95
C SER A 164 16.89 -0.14 13.18
N ASP A 165 17.33 1.05 13.62
CA ASP A 165 18.29 1.90 12.89
C ASP A 165 17.89 2.11 11.42
N TYR A 166 16.67 2.62 11.19
CA TYR A 166 16.08 2.77 9.86
C TYR A 166 17.05 3.38 8.84
N TYR A 167 17.78 4.43 9.21
CA TYR A 167 18.67 5.14 8.28
C TYR A 167 19.88 4.32 7.82
N ALA A 168 20.28 3.28 8.56
CA ALA A 168 21.35 2.38 8.15
C ALA A 168 21.01 1.60 6.86
N TYR A 169 19.72 1.38 6.58
CA TYR A 169 19.24 0.66 5.39
C TYR A 169 19.05 1.56 4.16
N TRP A 170 19.36 2.85 4.23
CA TRP A 170 19.03 3.83 3.18
C TRP A 170 20.21 4.74 2.77
N ILE A 171 21.44 4.26 2.93
CA ILE A 171 22.66 5.07 2.78
C ILE A 171 22.85 5.58 1.35
N ASN A 172 22.71 4.72 0.33
CA ASN A 172 22.97 5.10 -1.06
C ASN A 172 21.73 5.58 -1.82
N GLY A 173 20.63 5.80 -1.10
CA GLY A 173 19.41 6.32 -1.67
C GLY A 173 18.41 5.25 -2.14
N TYR A 174 18.71 3.98 -1.93
CA TYR A 174 17.83 2.83 -2.12
C TYR A 174 17.85 1.95 -0.86
N PHE A 175 16.90 1.02 -0.76
CA PHE A 175 16.84 0.11 0.38
C PHE A 175 17.95 -0.95 0.25
N GLU A 176 18.85 -0.99 1.23
CA GLU A 176 19.97 -1.91 1.31
C GLU A 176 19.77 -2.85 2.48
N TYR A 177 19.81 -4.16 2.23
CA TYR A 177 19.60 -5.18 3.25
C TYR A 177 20.48 -6.41 2.98
N ASP A 178 20.93 -7.07 4.03
CA ASP A 178 21.60 -8.36 3.89
C ASP A 178 20.57 -9.49 3.78
N TRP A 179 20.94 -10.59 3.13
CA TRP A 179 20.10 -11.79 3.02
C TRP A 179 20.06 -12.61 4.32
N THR A 180 19.89 -11.92 5.45
CA THR A 180 19.63 -12.51 6.75
C THR A 180 18.13 -12.52 7.03
N LEU A 181 17.67 -13.50 7.82
CA LEU A 181 16.27 -13.54 8.25
C LEU A 181 15.88 -12.26 9.03
N SER A 182 16.82 -11.69 9.78
CA SER A 182 16.59 -10.47 10.56
C SER A 182 16.26 -9.31 9.65
N ASP A 183 17.11 -9.03 8.67
CA ASP A 183 16.99 -7.92 7.73
C ASP A 183 15.75 -8.06 6.85
N VAL A 184 15.46 -9.28 6.38
CA VAL A 184 14.24 -9.56 5.61
C VAL A 184 12.99 -9.26 6.43
N VAL A 185 12.95 -9.64 7.72
CA VAL A 185 11.82 -9.36 8.61
C VAL A 185 11.74 -7.88 8.98
N LEU A 186 12.87 -7.23 9.24
CA LEU A 186 12.93 -5.80 9.53
C LEU A 186 12.49 -4.98 8.31
N GLY A 187 12.91 -5.37 7.11
CA GLY A 187 12.48 -4.80 5.85
C GLY A 187 10.96 -4.89 5.69
N TYR A 188 10.38 -6.06 5.99
CA TYR A 188 8.94 -6.26 5.89
C TYR A 188 8.16 -5.38 6.88
N LEU A 189 8.65 -5.29 8.12
CA LEU A 189 7.92 -4.65 9.20
C LEU A 189 8.15 -3.15 9.27
N VAL A 190 9.38 -2.67 9.03
CA VAL A 190 9.81 -1.32 9.46
C VAL A 190 10.68 -0.58 8.43
N THR A 191 11.62 -1.26 7.76
CA THR A 191 12.72 -0.56 7.05
C THR A 191 12.65 -0.58 5.52
N GLY A 192 11.86 -1.47 4.90
CA GLY A 192 11.79 -1.63 3.45
C GLY A 192 11.15 -0.46 2.69
N TYR A 193 10.86 -0.64 1.39
CA TYR A 193 10.18 0.40 0.60
C TYR A 193 8.74 0.66 1.07
N PHE A 194 7.95 -0.40 1.28
CA PHE A 194 6.57 -0.33 1.78
C PHE A 194 6.35 -1.23 3.01
N PRO A 195 7.04 -0.94 4.14
CA PRO A 195 6.98 -1.75 5.34
C PRO A 195 5.59 -1.66 5.99
N ILE A 196 5.17 -2.71 6.69
CA ILE A 196 3.85 -2.74 7.36
C ILE A 196 3.67 -1.53 8.29
N PHE A 197 4.70 -1.14 9.05
CA PHE A 197 4.70 0.04 9.90
C PHE A 197 5.47 1.17 9.20
N PRO A 198 4.85 2.34 8.92
CA PRO A 198 3.48 2.74 9.24
C PRO A 198 2.45 2.45 8.13
N TRP A 199 2.84 1.93 6.96
CA TRP A 199 2.01 1.98 5.75
C TRP A 199 0.63 1.35 5.88
N ILE A 200 0.47 0.33 6.74
CA ILE A 200 -0.82 -0.35 6.95
C ILE A 200 -1.94 0.58 7.42
N ILE A 201 -1.58 1.72 8.00
CA ILE A 201 -2.54 2.76 8.40
C ILE A 201 -3.35 3.24 7.19
N LEU A 202 -2.74 3.40 6.02
CA LEU A 202 -3.40 3.99 4.85
C LEU A 202 -4.58 3.14 4.33
N PRO A 203 -4.40 1.84 4.00
CA PRO A 203 -5.53 1.00 3.63
C PRO A 203 -6.52 0.83 4.80
N ALA A 204 -6.08 0.84 6.06
CA ALA A 204 -6.98 0.77 7.21
C ALA A 204 -7.86 2.03 7.33
N ILE A 205 -7.29 3.22 7.20
CA ILE A 205 -8.04 4.49 7.16
C ILE A 205 -9.00 4.46 5.98
N GLY A 206 -8.52 4.09 4.79
CA GLY A 206 -9.35 3.97 3.59
C GLY A 206 -10.57 3.06 3.82
N PHE A 207 -10.37 1.94 4.51
CA PHE A 207 -11.46 1.03 4.88
C PHE A 207 -12.45 1.66 5.87
N VAL A 208 -11.97 2.39 6.88
CA VAL A 208 -12.79 3.04 7.92
C VAL A 208 -13.61 4.22 7.39
N ILE A 209 -13.05 5.03 6.48
CA ILE A 209 -13.74 6.22 5.94
C ILE A 209 -14.71 5.87 4.80
N ALA A 210 -14.56 4.70 4.18
CA ALA A 210 -15.35 4.31 3.02
C ALA A 210 -16.88 4.37 3.21
N PRO A 211 -17.48 4.02 4.36
CA PRO A 211 -18.92 4.19 4.58
C PRO A 211 -19.40 5.66 4.56
N ILE A 212 -18.49 6.61 4.77
CA ILE A 212 -18.79 8.05 4.92
C ILE A 212 -18.61 8.80 3.59
N LEU A 213 -17.73 8.28 2.71
CA LEU A 213 -17.59 8.70 1.32
C LEU A 213 -18.79 8.26 0.48
#